data_AF-A0AAW4GJE0-F1
#
_entry.id   AF-A0AAW4GJE0-F1
#
_cell.length_a   1.000
_cell.length_b   1.000
_cell.length_c   1.000
_cell.angle_alpha   90.00
_cell.angle_beta   90.00
_cell.angle_gamma   90.00
#
_symmetry.space_group_name_H-M   'P 1'
#
loop_
_entity.id
_entity.type
_entity.pdbx_description
1 polymer ?
#
loop_
_entity_poly.entity_id
_entity_poly.type
_entity_poly.pdbx_seq_one_letter_code
_entity_poly.pdbx_strand_id
1 'polypeptide(L)'
;MPGSTRTSRSFPSIQLPAQDGGGPVEVTLIAQLGIGAGDALVSDASQRQRHHPAFIDALDEPSARLGGMHLQHGDPSSLYSFVVGAGGHPFHRHAGPRMFTAIAGSAGAELRFASASDGQLADDPAHFLRSLRRVRIPPDCLFTVRFGGGTWHQFASNSPAHPALFALSCHSNELAGAMSEHARVQAQANAADIPSLTEVLPDAHWPTATTLAATPLLQLSLQAAAPSLRARLCAQTRTLLGPLRRLSLEPLRGFVERATPAYPVCSSAAPTQGLLASALPHSHYNDTTTLALHGGQTGHRSASALLADVLDGFLRNPPAGVGRLMALRNRLVAPLRLRTSPLGCPVSSLLSSDRSRVFGGRFPVLDAQVDAEDRCAEVLLGADDRHLRFRSSVRVQFNEDGQVEISLGSRVQTLNAFGRFYMAMIDSAHRHYVAPALLRRAVEHALAPELAAWSGEPAHS
;
A
#
# COMPACT_ATOMS: atom_id res chain seq x y z
N MET A 1 3.05 -36.94 36.79
CA MET A 1 3.77 -35.87 37.51
C MET A 1 3.63 -34.57 36.72
N PRO A 2 3.20 -33.45 37.32
CA PRO A 2 3.21 -32.16 36.63
C PRO A 2 4.65 -31.80 36.25
N GLY A 3 4.84 -31.28 35.04
CA GLY A 3 6.17 -30.85 34.57
C GLY A 3 6.72 -29.66 35.35
N SER A 4 8.04 -29.45 35.30
CA SER A 4 8.67 -28.28 35.93
C SER A 4 8.18 -26.98 35.28
N THR A 5 7.59 -26.09 36.08
CA THR A 5 7.16 -24.76 35.63
C THR A 5 8.17 -23.73 36.12
N ARG A 6 8.70 -22.90 35.21
CA ARG A 6 9.58 -21.77 35.55
C ARG A 6 8.80 -20.46 35.37
N THR A 7 8.81 -19.62 36.40
CA THR A 7 8.21 -18.29 36.34
C THR A 7 9.21 -17.29 35.79
N SER A 8 8.78 -16.46 34.84
CA SER A 8 9.55 -15.32 34.33
C SER A 8 8.81 -14.02 34.63
N ARG A 9 9.54 -12.97 35.03
CA ARG A 9 9.02 -11.59 35.10
C ARG A 9 9.23 -10.82 33.78
N SER A 10 9.91 -11.44 32.82
CA SER A 10 10.13 -10.93 31.47
C SER A 10 9.28 -11.73 30.47
N PHE A 11 9.62 -11.66 29.18
CA PHE A 11 9.01 -12.45 28.12
C PHE A 11 9.29 -13.94 28.31
N PRO A 12 8.26 -14.80 28.45
CA PRO A 12 8.44 -16.25 28.44
C PRO A 12 9.03 -16.69 27.10
N SER A 13 10.20 -17.32 27.14
CA SER A 13 10.92 -17.76 25.94
C SER A 13 11.48 -19.17 26.11
N ILE A 14 11.74 -19.79 24.97
CA ILE A 14 12.51 -21.02 24.87
C ILE A 14 13.55 -20.88 23.77
N GLN A 15 14.64 -21.60 23.95
CA GLN A 15 15.64 -21.81 22.93
C GLN A 15 15.84 -23.32 22.78
N LEU A 16 15.59 -23.83 21.58
CA LEU A 16 15.92 -25.20 21.22
C LEU A 16 17.30 -25.16 20.56
N PRO A 17 18.26 -25.98 21.03
CA PRO A 17 19.58 -26.02 20.43
C PRO A 17 19.48 -26.50 18.98
N ALA A 18 20.26 -25.90 18.11
CA ALA A 18 20.44 -26.43 16.76
C ALA A 18 21.24 -27.74 16.82
N GLN A 19 20.92 -28.66 15.91
CA GLN A 19 21.80 -29.78 15.60
C GLN A 19 22.68 -29.40 14.40
N ASP A 20 23.88 -29.96 14.33
CA ASP A 20 24.80 -29.85 13.18
C ASP A 20 25.22 -28.42 12.77
N GLY A 21 25.46 -27.53 13.74
CA GLY A 21 26.04 -26.21 13.50
C GLY A 21 25.08 -25.13 12.96
N GLY A 22 23.78 -25.45 12.85
CA GLY A 22 22.74 -24.50 12.50
C GLY A 22 22.48 -23.43 13.58
N GLY A 23 21.63 -22.45 13.25
CA GLY A 23 21.14 -21.46 14.23
C GLY A 23 20.04 -22.06 15.13
N PRO A 24 19.99 -21.71 16.44
CA PRO A 24 18.99 -22.24 17.35
C PRO A 24 17.57 -21.80 16.98
N VAL A 25 16.58 -22.58 17.41
CA VAL A 25 15.16 -22.16 17.33
C VAL A 25 14.82 -21.39 18.59
N GLU A 26 14.41 -20.15 18.43
CA GLU A 26 14.03 -19.25 19.51
C GLU A 26 12.56 -18.89 19.37
N VAL A 27 11.80 -19.07 20.45
CA VAL A 27 10.37 -18.70 20.50
C VAL A 27 10.14 -17.87 21.74
N THR A 28 9.57 -16.67 21.57
CA THR A 28 9.35 -15.72 22.68
C THR A 28 7.94 -15.15 22.63
N LEU A 29 7.21 -15.21 23.74
CA LEU A 29 5.91 -14.54 23.86
C LEU A 29 6.08 -13.07 24.24
N ILE A 30 5.40 -12.18 23.54
CA ILE A 30 5.52 -10.73 23.73
C ILE A 30 4.32 -10.18 24.50
N ALA A 31 3.12 -10.40 23.97
CA ALA A 31 1.91 -9.82 24.54
C ALA A 31 0.69 -10.72 24.39
N GLN A 32 -0.22 -10.59 25.34
CA GLN A 32 -1.53 -11.23 25.30
C GLN A 32 -2.54 -10.20 24.77
N LEU A 33 -3.21 -10.52 23.67
CA LEU A 33 -4.22 -9.65 23.05
C LEU A 33 -5.61 -9.86 23.70
N GLY A 34 -6.55 -9.00 23.31
CA GLY A 34 -7.96 -9.13 23.68
C GLY A 34 -8.57 -10.44 23.19
N ILE A 35 -9.67 -10.87 23.82
CA ILE A 35 -10.36 -12.11 23.45
C ILE A 35 -10.88 -12.00 22.02
N GLY A 36 -10.48 -12.95 21.17
CA GLY A 36 -10.89 -13.00 19.77
C GLY A 36 -10.09 -12.10 18.83
N ALA A 37 -9.10 -11.36 19.35
CA ALA A 37 -8.27 -10.46 18.54
C ALA A 37 -7.41 -11.21 17.52
N GLY A 38 -6.95 -12.43 17.87
CA GLY A 38 -6.15 -13.25 16.96
C GLY A 38 -6.95 -13.65 15.71
N ASP A 39 -8.14 -14.21 15.91
CA ASP A 39 -9.05 -14.56 14.81
C ASP A 39 -9.45 -13.35 13.96
N ALA A 40 -9.80 -12.23 14.60
CA ALA A 40 -10.17 -11.00 13.90
C ALA A 40 -9.03 -10.48 13.01
N LEU A 41 -7.81 -10.45 13.54
CA LEU A 41 -6.64 -9.98 12.82
C LEU A 41 -6.27 -10.92 11.67
N VAL A 42 -6.26 -12.24 11.88
CA VAL A 42 -6.00 -13.18 10.79
C VAL A 42 -7.05 -13.05 9.68
N SER A 43 -8.32 -12.85 10.04
CA SER A 43 -9.39 -12.63 9.07
C SER A 43 -9.19 -11.35 8.25
N ASP A 44 -8.96 -10.20 8.91
CA ASP A 44 -8.72 -8.91 8.23
C ASP A 44 -7.46 -8.95 7.35
N ALA A 45 -6.33 -9.40 7.92
CA ALA A 45 -5.06 -9.44 7.24
C ALA A 45 -5.08 -10.39 6.04
N SER A 46 -5.66 -11.60 6.18
CA SER A 46 -5.76 -12.55 5.06
C SER A 46 -6.62 -12.00 3.92
N GLN A 47 -7.68 -11.26 4.21
CA GLN A 47 -8.49 -10.64 3.16
C GLN A 47 -7.73 -9.53 2.44
N ARG A 48 -6.94 -8.71 3.13
CA ARG A 48 -6.06 -7.71 2.50
C ARG A 48 -4.96 -8.38 1.68
N GLN A 49 -4.35 -9.43 2.24
CA GLN A 49 -3.30 -10.21 1.60
C GLN A 49 -3.75 -10.78 0.25
N ARG A 50 -4.99 -11.31 0.16
CA ARG A 50 -5.58 -11.81 -1.10
C ARG A 50 -5.73 -10.75 -2.21
N HIS A 51 -5.76 -9.46 -1.86
CA HIS A 51 -5.83 -8.36 -2.83
C HIS A 51 -4.44 -7.77 -3.14
N HIS A 52 -3.37 -8.29 -2.52
CA HIS A 52 -2.02 -7.81 -2.76
C HIS A 52 -1.50 -8.27 -4.14
N PRO A 53 -0.85 -7.43 -4.95
CA PRO A 53 -0.39 -7.80 -6.29
C PRO A 53 0.59 -8.98 -6.30
N ALA A 54 1.42 -9.09 -5.27
CA ALA A 54 2.38 -10.19 -5.07
C ALA A 54 1.82 -11.34 -4.21
N PHE A 55 0.50 -11.57 -4.22
CA PHE A 55 -0.14 -12.65 -3.49
C PHE A 55 0.09 -14.01 -4.15
N ILE A 56 0.42 -15.01 -3.34
CA ILE A 56 0.60 -16.39 -3.77
C ILE A 56 -0.11 -17.30 -2.78
N ASP A 57 -1.02 -18.12 -3.30
CA ASP A 57 -1.73 -19.14 -2.53
C ASP A 57 -1.11 -20.51 -2.84
N ALA A 58 -0.21 -20.97 -1.97
CA ALA A 58 0.51 -22.22 -2.15
C ALA A 58 0.90 -22.82 -0.79
N LEU A 59 1.12 -24.15 -0.78
CA LEU A 59 1.63 -24.90 0.38
C LEU A 59 0.79 -24.75 1.67
N ASP A 60 -0.51 -24.48 1.54
CA ASP A 60 -1.40 -24.15 2.66
C ASP A 60 -0.89 -22.98 3.54
N GLU A 61 -0.02 -22.16 2.95
CA GLU A 61 0.61 -20.98 3.55
C GLU A 61 0.49 -19.80 2.56
N PRO A 62 -0.72 -19.24 2.39
CA PRO A 62 -0.91 -18.06 1.56
C PRO A 62 -0.02 -16.92 2.04
N SER A 63 0.73 -16.34 1.10
CA SER A 63 1.74 -15.34 1.38
C SER A 63 1.67 -14.17 0.42
N ALA A 64 2.22 -13.02 0.84
CA ALA A 64 2.43 -11.89 -0.04
C ALA A 64 3.73 -11.19 0.30
N ARG A 65 4.55 -10.90 -0.71
CA ARG A 65 5.77 -10.11 -0.57
C ARG A 65 5.42 -8.64 -0.42
N LEU A 66 5.65 -8.09 0.78
CA LEU A 66 5.39 -6.69 1.12
C LEU A 66 6.57 -5.78 0.77
N GLY A 67 7.78 -6.32 0.76
CA GLY A 67 9.01 -5.64 0.34
C GLY A 67 9.99 -6.64 -0.29
N GLY A 68 10.50 -6.32 -1.48
CA GLY A 68 11.53 -7.10 -2.15
C GLY A 68 12.94 -6.65 -1.79
N MET A 69 13.95 -7.35 -2.33
CA MET A 69 15.35 -6.97 -2.15
C MET A 69 15.70 -5.69 -2.90
N HIS A 70 16.66 -4.94 -2.36
CA HIS A 70 17.24 -3.75 -2.97
C HIS A 70 18.72 -4.02 -3.28
N LEU A 71 18.97 -5.00 -4.16
CA LEU A 71 20.32 -5.52 -4.44
C LEU A 71 21.30 -4.44 -4.96
N GLN A 72 20.82 -3.44 -5.70
CA GLN A 72 21.62 -2.30 -6.15
C GLN A 72 22.21 -1.49 -4.98
N HIS A 73 21.59 -1.56 -3.81
CA HIS A 73 22.02 -0.92 -2.56
C HIS A 73 22.71 -1.91 -1.60
N GLY A 74 22.97 -3.15 -2.02
CA GLY A 74 23.55 -4.18 -1.17
C GLY A 74 22.62 -4.72 -0.10
N ASP A 75 21.30 -4.56 -0.25
CA ASP A 75 20.29 -5.05 0.68
C ASP A 75 19.56 -6.29 0.11
N PRO A 76 19.94 -7.50 0.56
CA PRO A 76 19.30 -8.74 0.14
C PRO A 76 18.11 -9.14 1.03
N SER A 77 17.60 -8.23 1.87
CA SER A 77 16.49 -8.53 2.75
C SER A 77 15.14 -8.42 2.03
N SER A 78 14.17 -9.18 2.50
CA SER A 78 12.80 -9.13 2.00
C SER A 78 11.81 -9.32 3.15
N LEU A 79 10.60 -8.79 2.96
CA LEU A 79 9.52 -8.82 3.94
C LEU A 79 8.29 -9.49 3.33
N TYR A 80 7.78 -10.50 4.02
CA TYR A 80 6.57 -11.22 3.63
C TYR A 80 5.52 -11.14 4.73
N SER A 81 4.27 -11.21 4.31
CA SER A 81 3.19 -11.70 5.17
C SER A 81 2.90 -13.14 4.81
N PHE A 82 2.54 -13.97 5.81
CA PHE A 82 1.99 -15.29 5.58
C PHE A 82 0.89 -15.62 6.60
N VAL A 83 -0.04 -16.48 6.18
CA VAL A 83 -1.15 -16.96 7.02
C VAL A 83 -1.08 -18.48 7.09
N VAL A 84 -1.30 -19.01 8.28
CA VAL A 84 -1.49 -20.46 8.47
C VAL A 84 -2.92 -20.68 8.93
N GLY A 85 -3.68 -21.37 8.08
CA GLY A 85 -5.09 -21.66 8.29
C GLY A 85 -5.35 -22.66 9.43
N ALA A 86 -6.60 -23.09 9.55
CA ALA A 86 -6.98 -24.05 10.59
C ALA A 86 -6.39 -25.46 10.37
N GLY A 87 -6.11 -25.82 9.11
CA GLY A 87 -5.48 -27.08 8.74
C GLY A 87 -3.99 -27.17 9.06
N GLY A 88 -3.34 -26.04 9.39
CA GLY A 88 -1.88 -25.96 9.40
C GLY A 88 -1.31 -25.94 7.98
N HIS A 89 -0.01 -26.20 7.86
CA HIS A 89 0.68 -26.36 6.58
C HIS A 89 1.55 -27.63 6.58
N PRO A 90 2.01 -28.12 5.42
CA PRO A 90 2.98 -29.22 5.33
C PRO A 90 4.26 -28.97 6.10
N PHE A 91 4.91 -30.03 6.60
CA PHE A 91 6.28 -29.89 7.09
C PHE A 91 7.18 -29.42 5.95
N HIS A 92 7.90 -28.34 6.18
CA HIS A 92 8.82 -27.81 5.18
C HIS A 92 10.01 -27.13 5.83
N ARG A 93 11.00 -26.78 5.02
CA ARG A 93 12.18 -26.02 5.44
C ARG A 93 12.52 -24.97 4.39
N HIS A 94 13.32 -23.99 4.79
CA HIS A 94 13.87 -22.99 3.89
C HIS A 94 15.40 -23.03 3.93
N ALA A 95 16.02 -22.63 2.82
CA ALA A 95 17.47 -22.53 2.72
C ALA A 95 18.06 -21.52 3.72
N GLY A 96 17.47 -20.32 3.78
CA GLY A 96 17.92 -19.23 4.61
C GLY A 96 17.31 -19.22 6.01
N PRO A 97 17.90 -18.47 6.95
CA PRO A 97 17.29 -18.24 8.26
C PRO A 97 15.96 -17.50 8.13
N ARG A 98 15.06 -17.72 9.09
CA ARG A 98 13.76 -17.04 9.16
C ARG A 98 13.60 -16.38 10.52
N MET A 99 13.09 -15.16 10.49
CA MET A 99 12.68 -14.43 11.68
C MET A 99 11.31 -13.80 11.42
N PHE A 100 10.34 -14.12 12.27
CA PHE A 100 9.00 -13.58 12.10
C PHE A 100 8.35 -13.18 13.41
N THR A 101 7.47 -12.20 13.31
CA THR A 101 6.54 -11.83 14.38
C THR A 101 5.15 -12.30 13.97
N ALA A 102 4.48 -13.01 14.88
CA ALA A 102 3.22 -13.66 14.58
C ALA A 102 2.18 -13.40 15.66
N ILE A 103 0.91 -13.51 15.25
CA ILE A 103 -0.25 -13.47 16.12
C ILE A 103 -0.98 -14.79 15.98
N ALA A 104 -1.13 -15.52 17.08
CA ALA A 104 -1.87 -16.77 17.11
C ALA A 104 -3.38 -16.52 17.10
N GLY A 105 -4.13 -17.41 16.45
CA GLY A 105 -5.59 -17.42 16.49
C GLY A 105 -6.15 -17.64 17.89
N SER A 106 -7.48 -17.60 18.02
CA SER A 106 -8.15 -17.62 19.33
C SER A 106 -8.24 -19.01 19.97
N ALA A 107 -7.70 -20.05 19.32
CA ALA A 107 -7.37 -21.33 19.94
C ALA A 107 -5.87 -21.48 20.26
N GLY A 108 -5.04 -20.54 19.82
CA GLY A 108 -3.58 -20.63 19.88
C GLY A 108 -3.02 -21.52 18.78
N ALA A 109 -1.70 -21.61 18.75
CA ALA A 109 -0.95 -22.37 17.74
C ALA A 109 -0.05 -23.42 18.40
N GLU A 110 0.28 -24.44 17.64
CA GLU A 110 1.34 -25.39 17.93
C GLU A 110 2.42 -25.26 16.86
N LEU A 111 3.63 -24.91 17.31
CA LEU A 111 4.81 -24.84 16.46
C LEU A 111 5.61 -26.13 16.63
N ARG A 112 5.99 -26.73 15.52
CA ARG A 112 6.71 -28.01 15.48
C ARG A 112 8.02 -27.78 14.77
N PHE A 113 9.12 -28.20 15.37
CA PHE A 113 10.47 -28.04 14.82
C PHE A 113 11.22 -29.36 14.90
N ALA A 114 11.91 -29.72 13.84
CA ALA A 114 12.79 -30.89 13.78
C ALA A 114 14.11 -30.49 13.08
N SER A 115 15.19 -31.10 13.52
CA SER A 115 16.51 -30.93 12.92
C SER A 115 16.95 -32.27 12.37
N ALA A 116 16.94 -32.40 11.04
CA ALA A 116 17.37 -33.59 10.34
C ALA A 116 17.88 -33.20 8.96
N SER A 117 19.15 -33.49 8.68
CA SER A 117 19.74 -33.37 7.35
C SER A 117 19.23 -34.48 6.42
N ASP A 118 19.43 -34.31 5.11
CA ASP A 118 18.98 -35.28 4.12
C ASP A 118 19.70 -36.62 4.26
N GLY A 119 20.99 -36.59 4.59
CA GLY A 119 21.76 -37.79 4.90
C GLY A 119 21.20 -38.55 6.11
N GLN A 120 20.91 -37.83 7.21
CA GLN A 120 20.31 -38.44 8.40
C GLN A 120 18.92 -39.02 8.12
N LEU A 121 18.10 -38.34 7.31
CA LEU A 121 16.78 -38.84 6.92
C LEU A 121 16.85 -40.08 6.03
N ALA A 122 17.84 -40.13 5.12
CA ALA A 122 18.07 -41.28 4.25
C ALA A 122 18.60 -42.50 5.03
N ASP A 123 19.50 -42.27 5.99
CA ASP A 123 20.12 -43.33 6.79
C ASP A 123 19.17 -43.88 7.87
N ASP A 124 18.46 -43.00 8.58
CA ASP A 124 17.50 -43.35 9.63
C ASP A 124 16.32 -42.36 9.67
N PRO A 125 15.19 -42.67 9.03
CA PRO A 125 13.99 -41.83 9.05
C PRO A 125 13.48 -41.52 10.47
N ALA A 126 13.76 -42.36 11.46
CA ALA A 126 13.34 -42.10 12.84
C ALA A 126 14.13 -40.97 13.50
N HIS A 127 15.23 -40.51 12.90
CA HIS A 127 15.97 -39.33 13.34
C HIS A 127 15.08 -38.09 13.43
N PHE A 128 14.20 -37.90 12.43
CA PHE A 128 13.24 -36.81 12.39
C PHE A 128 12.41 -36.76 13.68
N LEU A 129 11.78 -37.88 14.03
CA LEU A 129 10.90 -38.00 15.20
C LEU A 129 11.65 -37.79 16.52
N ARG A 130 12.89 -38.26 16.63
CA ARG A 130 13.72 -38.06 17.84
C ARG A 130 14.11 -36.59 18.02
N SER A 131 14.34 -35.88 16.92
CA SER A 131 14.66 -34.44 16.94
C SER A 131 13.44 -33.54 17.15
N LEU A 132 12.23 -34.03 16.83
CA LEU A 132 11.00 -33.25 16.84
C LEU A 132 10.72 -32.65 18.23
N ARG A 133 10.42 -31.35 18.27
CA ARG A 133 10.01 -30.61 19.46
C ARG A 133 8.75 -29.82 19.15
N ARG A 134 7.82 -29.80 20.09
CA ARG A 134 6.55 -29.07 19.98
C ARG A 134 6.53 -27.92 20.95
N VAL A 135 6.02 -26.77 20.51
CA VAL A 135 5.91 -25.54 21.28
C VAL A 135 4.48 -25.04 21.16
N ARG A 136 3.75 -25.00 22.27
CA ARG A 136 2.39 -24.48 22.30
C ARG A 136 2.40 -22.99 22.63
N ILE A 137 1.79 -22.23 21.75
CA ILE A 137 1.54 -20.79 21.88
C ILE A 137 0.11 -20.60 22.39
N PRO A 138 -0.10 -19.73 23.39
CA PRO A 138 -1.44 -19.49 23.92
C PRO A 138 -2.32 -18.75 22.88
N PRO A 139 -3.65 -18.85 23.01
CA PRO A 139 -4.60 -18.11 22.19
C PRO A 139 -4.36 -16.60 22.17
N ASP A 140 -4.72 -15.92 21.07
CA ASP A 140 -4.70 -14.47 20.92
C ASP A 140 -3.38 -13.83 21.42
N CYS A 141 -2.25 -14.37 21.00
CA CYS A 141 -0.94 -14.02 21.53
C CYS A 141 -0.03 -13.48 20.42
N LEU A 142 0.66 -12.37 20.69
CA LEU A 142 1.77 -11.86 19.90
C LEU A 142 3.06 -12.54 20.35
N PHE A 143 3.78 -13.14 19.43
CA PHE A 143 5.02 -13.86 19.70
C PHE A 143 6.03 -13.69 18.55
N THR A 144 7.29 -13.97 18.82
CA THR A 144 8.36 -13.98 17.82
C THR A 144 8.97 -15.36 17.71
N VAL A 145 9.43 -15.69 16.50
CA VAL A 145 10.14 -16.93 16.21
C VAL A 145 11.37 -16.59 15.38
N ARG A 146 12.50 -17.22 15.71
CA ARG A 146 13.71 -17.23 14.89
C ARG A 146 14.22 -18.65 14.75
N PHE A 147 14.60 -19.08 13.56
CA PHE A 147 15.32 -20.34 13.36
C PHE A 147 16.30 -20.26 12.19
N GLY A 148 17.32 -21.11 12.25
CA GLY A 148 18.31 -21.24 11.18
C GLY A 148 17.73 -21.94 9.93
N GLY A 149 18.34 -21.68 8.79
CA GLY A 149 18.06 -22.40 7.55
C GLY A 149 18.23 -23.92 7.70
N GLY A 150 17.48 -24.69 6.91
CA GLY A 150 17.46 -26.15 6.96
C GLY A 150 16.59 -26.75 8.08
N THR A 151 16.01 -25.93 8.97
CA THR A 151 15.12 -26.42 10.03
C THR A 151 13.77 -26.85 9.46
N TRP A 152 13.43 -28.13 9.64
CA TRP A 152 12.09 -28.62 9.33
C TRP A 152 11.09 -28.08 10.34
N HIS A 153 10.00 -27.51 9.85
CA HIS A 153 8.98 -26.95 10.71
C HIS A 153 7.57 -27.10 10.16
N GLN A 154 6.61 -27.08 11.08
CA GLN A 154 5.18 -27.08 10.80
C GLN A 154 4.45 -26.27 11.86
N PHE A 155 3.55 -25.39 11.42
CA PHE A 155 2.64 -24.66 12.28
C PHE A 155 1.22 -25.19 12.09
N ALA A 156 0.54 -25.41 13.21
CA ALA A 156 -0.82 -25.93 13.21
C ALA A 156 -1.67 -25.21 14.25
N SER A 157 -2.97 -25.16 14.01
CA SER A 157 -3.92 -24.64 15.00
C SER A 157 -4.12 -25.66 16.11
N ASN A 158 -4.36 -25.19 17.34
CA ASN A 158 -4.80 -26.07 18.42
C ASN A 158 -6.28 -26.50 18.27
N SER A 159 -7.03 -25.88 17.35
CA SER A 159 -8.44 -26.22 17.07
C SER A 159 -8.79 -25.96 15.61
N PRO A 160 -9.48 -26.90 14.92
CA PRO A 160 -9.86 -26.74 13.52
C PRO A 160 -10.89 -25.62 13.29
N ALA A 161 -11.51 -25.08 14.34
CA ALA A 161 -12.40 -23.93 14.22
C ALA A 161 -11.64 -22.59 14.04
N HIS A 162 -10.32 -22.58 14.29
CA HIS A 162 -9.51 -21.36 14.33
C HIS A 162 -8.29 -21.44 13.43
N PRO A 163 -7.89 -20.33 12.78
CA PRO A 163 -6.60 -20.26 12.14
C PRO A 163 -5.48 -20.46 13.16
N ALA A 164 -4.34 -20.97 12.71
CA ALA A 164 -3.17 -21.10 13.57
C ALA A 164 -2.57 -19.72 13.87
N LEU A 165 -2.19 -18.98 12.82
CA LEU A 165 -1.52 -17.69 12.96
C LEU A 165 -1.55 -16.83 11.69
N PHE A 166 -1.28 -15.54 11.87
CA PHE A 166 -0.81 -14.62 10.83
C PHE A 166 0.57 -14.11 11.24
N ALA A 167 1.48 -13.94 10.30
CA ALA A 167 2.84 -13.52 10.59
C ALA A 167 3.41 -12.54 9.54
N LEU A 168 4.31 -11.70 10.03
CA LEU A 168 5.23 -10.91 9.23
C LEU A 168 6.62 -11.54 9.33
N SER A 169 7.10 -12.08 8.22
CA SER A 169 8.40 -12.74 8.10
C SER A 169 9.41 -11.80 7.46
N CYS A 170 10.51 -11.56 8.16
CA CYS A 170 11.69 -10.92 7.60
C CYS A 170 12.68 -12.00 7.20
N HIS A 171 13.05 -12.02 5.92
CA HIS A 171 14.17 -12.81 5.43
C HIS A 171 15.37 -11.88 5.39
N SER A 172 16.31 -12.06 6.30
CA SER A 172 17.46 -11.16 6.42
C SER A 172 18.39 -11.21 5.20
N ASN A 173 18.38 -12.31 4.46
CA ASN A 173 19.11 -12.49 3.22
C ASN A 173 18.48 -13.63 2.41
N GLU A 174 17.82 -13.31 1.30
CA GLU A 174 17.22 -14.33 0.41
C GLU A 174 18.23 -15.13 -0.39
N LEU A 175 19.47 -14.63 -0.49
CA LEU A 175 20.56 -15.31 -1.18
C LEU A 175 21.31 -16.30 -0.26
N ALA A 176 20.93 -16.37 1.02
CA ALA A 176 21.59 -17.22 2.00
C ALA A 176 21.05 -18.66 1.99
N GLY A 177 21.94 -19.61 2.28
CA GLY A 177 21.61 -21.02 2.44
C GLY A 177 21.81 -21.85 1.17
N ALA A 178 21.64 -23.17 1.32
CA ALA A 178 21.73 -24.11 0.21
C ALA A 178 20.43 -24.07 -0.62
N MET A 179 20.54 -23.69 -1.90
CA MET A 179 19.41 -23.61 -2.82
C MET A 179 19.77 -24.20 -4.17
N SER A 180 18.76 -24.63 -4.94
CA SER A 180 18.95 -25.08 -6.32
C SER A 180 19.43 -23.92 -7.21
N GLU A 181 20.08 -24.25 -8.31
CA GLU A 181 20.54 -23.23 -9.26
C GLU A 181 19.39 -22.37 -9.80
N HIS A 182 18.24 -23.00 -10.04
CA HIS A 182 17.02 -22.31 -10.48
C HIS A 182 16.52 -21.32 -9.41
N ALA A 183 16.42 -21.75 -8.15
CA ALA A 183 16.03 -20.87 -7.05
C ALA A 183 17.01 -19.71 -6.86
N ARG A 184 18.31 -19.97 -7.04
CA ARG A 184 19.37 -18.95 -6.96
C ARG A 184 19.22 -17.87 -8.02
N VAL A 185 18.95 -18.26 -9.27
CA VAL A 185 18.70 -17.32 -10.37
C VAL A 185 17.44 -16.48 -10.09
N GLN A 186 16.36 -17.09 -9.62
CA GLN A 186 15.14 -16.38 -9.27
C GLN A 186 15.35 -15.39 -8.12
N ALA A 187 16.09 -15.79 -7.08
CA ALA A 187 16.44 -14.92 -5.97
C ALA A 187 17.28 -13.73 -6.45
N GLN A 188 18.33 -13.97 -7.24
CA GLN A 188 19.17 -12.90 -7.80
C GLN A 188 18.39 -11.92 -8.70
N ALA A 189 17.34 -12.40 -9.37
CA ALA A 189 16.42 -11.57 -10.15
C ALA A 189 15.36 -10.84 -9.30
N ASN A 190 15.40 -10.96 -7.96
CA ASN A 190 14.39 -10.47 -7.03
C ASN A 190 12.97 -10.98 -7.38
N ALA A 191 12.88 -12.18 -7.96
CA ALA A 191 11.65 -12.81 -8.40
C ALA A 191 11.21 -13.99 -7.52
N ALA A 192 12.06 -14.43 -6.59
CA ALA A 192 11.74 -15.51 -5.66
C ALA A 192 10.65 -15.12 -4.64
N ASP A 193 9.89 -16.13 -4.25
CA ASP A 193 8.82 -16.11 -3.24
C ASP A 193 8.99 -17.25 -2.23
N ILE A 194 8.19 -17.26 -1.16
CA ILE A 194 8.27 -18.28 -0.11
C ILE A 194 8.19 -19.70 -0.71
N PRO A 195 7.17 -20.06 -1.53
CA PRO A 195 7.08 -21.40 -2.12
C PRO A 195 8.31 -21.80 -2.94
N SER A 196 8.84 -20.91 -3.77
CA SER A 196 10.02 -21.18 -4.61
C SER A 196 11.29 -21.47 -3.81
N LEU A 197 11.36 -20.96 -2.57
CA LEU A 197 12.47 -21.13 -1.63
C LEU A 197 12.18 -22.16 -0.52
N THR A 198 11.13 -22.97 -0.73
CA THR A 198 10.64 -23.93 0.25
C THR A 198 10.77 -25.35 -0.26
N GLU A 199 11.28 -26.22 0.61
CA GLU A 199 11.34 -27.65 0.37
C GLU A 199 10.38 -28.37 1.33
N VAL A 200 9.47 -29.16 0.76
CA VAL A 200 8.43 -29.87 1.51
C VAL A 200 8.92 -31.27 1.87
N LEU A 201 8.74 -31.66 3.12
CA LEU A 201 9.02 -33.01 3.60
C LEU A 201 7.96 -33.97 3.03
N PRO A 202 8.35 -35.09 2.39
CA PRO A 202 7.38 -36.05 1.90
C PRO A 202 6.49 -36.61 3.01
N ASP A 203 5.20 -36.79 2.71
CA ASP A 203 4.15 -37.23 3.65
C ASP A 203 4.49 -38.55 4.38
N ALA A 204 5.25 -39.43 3.73
CA ALA A 204 5.71 -40.69 4.31
C ALA A 204 6.57 -40.50 5.57
N HIS A 205 7.22 -39.34 5.72
CA HIS A 205 8.04 -39.01 6.89
C HIS A 205 7.28 -38.20 7.95
N TRP A 206 6.00 -37.88 7.72
CA TRP A 206 5.23 -37.09 8.66
C TRP A 206 4.91 -37.90 9.93
N PRO A 207 4.94 -37.26 11.11
CA PRO A 207 4.56 -37.92 12.35
C PRO A 207 3.08 -38.27 12.35
N THR A 208 2.75 -39.51 12.70
CA THR A 208 1.37 -39.90 13.01
C THR A 208 0.88 -39.20 14.27
N ALA A 209 -0.43 -39.09 14.46
CA ALA A 209 -1.02 -38.49 15.67
C ALA A 209 -0.48 -39.12 16.98
N THR A 210 -0.26 -40.44 16.99
CA THR A 210 0.31 -41.17 18.13
C THR A 210 1.76 -40.75 18.41
N THR A 211 2.61 -40.71 17.38
CA THR A 211 4.01 -40.29 17.53
C THR A 211 4.13 -38.83 17.95
N LEU A 212 3.28 -37.98 17.40
CA LEU A 212 3.22 -36.57 17.77
C LEU A 212 2.81 -36.40 19.25
N ALA A 213 1.83 -37.17 19.73
CA ALA A 213 1.40 -37.16 21.13
C ALA A 213 2.52 -37.59 22.09
N ALA A 214 3.41 -38.48 21.67
CA ALA A 214 4.57 -38.93 22.45
C ALA A 214 5.77 -37.95 22.41
N THR A 215 5.74 -36.95 21.52
CA THR A 215 6.83 -35.99 21.33
C THR A 215 6.87 -34.96 22.47
N PRO A 216 8.06 -34.55 22.95
CA PRO A 216 8.20 -33.51 23.96
C PRO A 216 7.49 -32.20 23.58
N LEU A 217 6.66 -31.70 24.50
CA LEU A 217 5.89 -30.47 24.36
C LEU A 217 6.32 -29.43 25.40
N LEU A 218 6.69 -28.25 24.92
CA LEU A 218 6.90 -27.05 25.72
C LEU A 218 5.67 -26.15 25.60
N GLN A 219 5.20 -25.60 26.71
CA GLN A 219 4.03 -24.71 26.72
C GLN A 219 4.43 -23.36 27.26
N LEU A 220 4.20 -22.31 26.48
CA LEU A 220 4.41 -20.94 26.91
C LEU A 220 3.09 -20.29 27.31
N SER A 221 3.14 -19.35 28.25
CA SER A 221 1.96 -18.66 28.77
C SER A 221 2.34 -17.34 29.44
N LEU A 222 1.52 -16.29 29.28
CA LEU A 222 1.76 -14.96 29.86
C LEU A 222 0.98 -14.69 31.16
N GLN A 223 -0.31 -15.06 31.22
CA GLN A 223 -1.20 -14.62 32.31
C GLN A 223 -1.33 -15.61 33.47
N ALA A 224 -1.18 -16.89 33.19
CA ALA A 224 -1.30 -17.96 34.16
C ALA A 224 -0.44 -19.14 33.69
N ALA A 225 0.12 -19.89 34.63
CA ALA A 225 0.92 -21.07 34.29
C ALA A 225 0.12 -22.02 33.37
N ALA A 226 0.74 -22.48 32.29
CA ALA A 226 0.09 -23.33 31.27
C ALA A 226 -0.73 -24.51 31.83
N PRO A 227 -0.28 -25.28 32.85
CA PRO A 227 -1.08 -26.38 33.38
C PRO A 227 -2.25 -25.96 34.29
N SER A 228 -2.36 -24.67 34.64
CA SER A 228 -3.35 -24.18 35.61
C SER A 228 -4.79 -24.17 35.08
N LEU A 229 -5.77 -24.30 35.99
CA LEU A 229 -7.19 -24.18 35.67
C LEU A 229 -7.53 -22.80 35.07
N ARG A 230 -6.91 -21.74 35.59
CA ARG A 230 -7.08 -20.38 35.07
C ARG A 230 -6.67 -20.29 33.60
N ALA A 231 -5.52 -20.84 33.22
CA ALA A 231 -5.07 -20.86 31.83
C ALA A 231 -6.07 -21.61 30.92
N ARG A 232 -6.60 -22.76 31.38
CA ARG A 232 -7.59 -23.54 30.64
C ARG A 232 -8.90 -22.78 30.44
N LEU A 233 -9.44 -22.16 31.49
CA LEU A 233 -10.67 -21.36 31.40
C LEU A 233 -10.48 -20.17 30.45
N CYS A 234 -9.38 -19.42 30.57
CA CYS A 234 -9.08 -18.32 29.65
C CYS A 234 -8.97 -18.80 28.20
N ALA A 235 -8.32 -19.94 27.95
CA ALA A 235 -8.20 -20.50 26.61
C ALA A 235 -9.56 -20.93 26.04
N GLN A 236 -10.41 -21.58 26.85
CA GLN A 236 -11.77 -21.97 26.45
C GLN A 236 -12.63 -20.75 26.13
N THR A 237 -12.61 -19.71 26.95
CA THR A 237 -13.35 -18.47 26.69
C THR A 237 -12.92 -17.82 25.37
N ARG A 238 -11.62 -17.76 25.09
CA ARG A 238 -11.08 -17.23 23.83
C ARG A 238 -11.48 -18.07 22.62
N THR A 239 -11.41 -19.39 22.75
CA THR A 239 -11.83 -20.33 21.69
C THR A 239 -13.32 -20.15 21.39
N LEU A 240 -14.16 -20.02 22.42
CA LEU A 240 -15.62 -19.89 22.23
C LEU A 240 -16.03 -18.53 21.64
N LEU A 241 -15.41 -17.44 22.09
CA LEU A 241 -15.77 -16.08 21.67
C LEU A 241 -15.01 -15.59 20.43
N GLY A 242 -13.90 -16.24 20.07
CA GLY A 242 -13.05 -15.85 18.93
C GLY A 242 -13.78 -15.73 17.60
N PRO A 243 -14.63 -16.70 17.19
CA PRO A 243 -15.29 -16.66 15.89
C PRO A 243 -16.26 -15.48 15.76
N LEU A 244 -16.85 -15.02 16.87
CA LEU A 244 -17.74 -13.85 16.87
C LEU A 244 -17.02 -12.57 16.44
N ARG A 245 -15.71 -12.48 16.67
CA ARG A 245 -14.89 -11.31 16.30
C ARG A 245 -14.47 -11.29 14.84
N ARG A 246 -14.70 -12.38 14.08
CA ARG A 246 -14.45 -12.41 12.62
C ARG A 246 -15.56 -11.74 11.82
N LEU A 247 -16.73 -11.57 12.41
CA LEU A 247 -17.88 -10.95 11.75
C LEU A 247 -17.64 -9.44 11.67
N SER A 248 -17.24 -8.96 10.48
CA SER A 248 -17.22 -7.53 10.17
C SER A 248 -18.54 -7.13 9.51
N LEU A 249 -19.17 -6.07 10.01
CA LEU A 249 -20.36 -5.46 9.40
C LEU A 249 -19.99 -4.48 8.27
N GLU A 250 -18.72 -4.07 8.20
CA GLU A 250 -18.24 -3.14 7.17
C GLU A 250 -17.25 -3.83 6.22
N PRO A 251 -17.26 -3.46 4.92
CA PRO A 251 -16.25 -3.94 3.99
C PRO A 251 -14.87 -3.41 4.39
N LEU A 252 -13.84 -4.25 4.26
CA LEU A 252 -12.48 -3.83 4.55
C LEU A 252 -12.05 -2.70 3.62
N ARG A 253 -11.62 -1.60 4.23
CA ARG A 253 -11.07 -0.43 3.54
C ARG A 253 -9.70 -0.09 4.12
N GLY A 254 -8.88 0.53 3.29
CA GLY A 254 -7.62 1.16 3.68
C GLY A 254 -7.61 2.56 3.08
N PHE A 255 -6.99 3.51 3.79
CA PHE A 255 -6.92 4.89 3.36
C PHE A 255 -5.48 5.35 3.44
N VAL A 256 -5.01 5.99 2.38
CA VAL A 256 -3.76 6.75 2.38
C VAL A 256 -4.17 8.19 2.15
N GLU A 257 -3.92 9.04 3.13
CA GLU A 257 -4.17 10.47 3.01
C GLU A 257 -2.87 11.20 2.72
N ARG A 258 -2.90 12.06 1.71
CA ARG A 258 -1.85 13.04 1.48
C ARG A 258 -2.23 14.33 2.18
N ALA A 259 -1.71 14.54 3.38
CA ALA A 259 -1.85 15.80 4.08
C ALA A 259 -1.02 16.86 3.36
N THR A 260 -1.69 17.83 2.74
CA THR A 260 -1.05 18.96 2.06
C THR A 260 -1.16 20.20 2.92
N PRO A 261 -0.13 21.07 2.93
CA PRO A 261 -0.24 22.38 3.56
C PRO A 261 -1.46 23.13 3.01
N ALA A 262 -2.09 23.95 3.85
CA ALA A 262 -3.13 24.83 3.37
C ALA A 262 -2.50 25.90 2.46
N TYR A 263 -2.55 25.68 1.14
CA TYR A 263 -2.21 26.72 0.18
C TYR A 263 -3.40 27.68 0.09
N PRO A 264 -3.27 28.91 0.61
CA PRO A 264 -4.34 29.90 0.51
C PRO A 264 -4.56 30.20 -0.96
N VAL A 265 -5.82 30.15 -1.37
CA VAL A 265 -6.22 30.45 -2.73
C VAL A 265 -7.11 31.67 -2.68
N CYS A 266 -6.77 32.68 -3.47
CA CYS A 266 -7.52 33.91 -3.59
C CYS A 266 -8.24 33.93 -4.93
N SER A 267 -9.51 34.35 -4.94
CA SER A 267 -10.23 34.63 -6.18
C SER A 267 -10.26 36.14 -6.40
N SER A 268 -9.82 36.57 -7.58
CA SER A 268 -9.77 37.97 -8.00
C SER A 268 -10.42 38.14 -9.37
N ALA A 269 -10.62 39.40 -9.77
CA ALA A 269 -11.05 39.73 -11.12
C ALA A 269 -9.94 39.39 -12.13
N ALA A 270 -10.31 38.98 -13.34
CA ALA A 270 -9.32 38.62 -14.34
C ALA A 270 -8.47 39.83 -14.75
N PRO A 271 -7.14 39.67 -14.88
CA PRO A 271 -6.26 40.75 -15.29
C PRO A 271 -6.68 41.29 -16.68
N THR A 272 -6.50 42.61 -16.85
CA THR A 272 -6.86 43.34 -18.07
C THR A 272 -5.80 43.21 -19.17
N GLN A 273 -4.64 42.61 -18.86
CA GLN A 273 -3.51 42.40 -19.75
C GLN A 273 -3.05 40.93 -19.70
N GLY A 274 -2.33 40.47 -20.74
CA GLY A 274 -1.83 39.09 -20.87
C GLY A 274 -2.52 38.26 -21.96
N LEU A 275 -2.05 37.03 -22.19
CA LEU A 275 -2.53 36.16 -23.29
C LEU A 275 -4.04 35.91 -23.23
N LEU A 276 -4.59 35.75 -22.03
CA LEU A 276 -6.02 35.52 -21.84
C LEU A 276 -6.86 36.74 -22.25
N ALA A 277 -6.35 37.95 -22.01
CA ALA A 277 -7.05 39.19 -22.34
C ALA A 277 -7.09 39.46 -23.84
N SER A 278 -5.99 39.17 -24.55
CA SER A 278 -5.91 39.29 -26.01
C SER A 278 -6.71 38.19 -26.72
N ALA A 279 -6.74 36.98 -26.18
CA ALA A 279 -7.41 35.84 -26.80
C ALA A 279 -8.95 35.94 -26.76
N LEU A 280 -9.52 36.57 -25.73
CA LEU A 280 -10.96 36.81 -25.62
C LEU A 280 -11.24 38.22 -25.06
N PRO A 281 -11.20 39.27 -25.92
CA PRO A 281 -11.39 40.66 -25.50
C PRO A 281 -12.81 40.93 -24.97
N HIS A 282 -13.81 40.23 -25.54
CA HIS A 282 -15.21 40.35 -25.15
C HIS A 282 -15.66 39.09 -24.41
N SER A 283 -15.81 39.19 -23.09
CA SER A 283 -16.28 38.11 -22.21
C SER A 283 -17.45 38.57 -21.37
N HIS A 284 -18.44 37.69 -21.17
CA HIS A 284 -19.55 37.94 -20.24
C HIS A 284 -19.24 37.45 -18.82
N TYR A 285 -18.36 36.46 -18.68
CA TYR A 285 -17.92 35.91 -17.40
C TYR A 285 -16.39 35.83 -17.39
N ASN A 286 -15.80 36.18 -16.26
CA ASN A 286 -14.38 36.06 -16.01
C ASN A 286 -14.11 35.81 -14.53
N ASP A 287 -13.06 35.05 -14.26
CA ASP A 287 -12.55 34.80 -12.92
C ASP A 287 -11.05 34.50 -13.00
N THR A 288 -10.33 34.81 -11.92
CA THR A 288 -8.95 34.41 -11.77
C THR A 288 -8.74 33.92 -10.35
N THR A 289 -8.12 32.77 -10.26
CA THR A 289 -7.80 32.11 -9.01
C THR A 289 -6.29 32.10 -8.88
N THR A 290 -5.75 32.64 -7.79
CA THR A 290 -4.32 32.74 -7.55
C THR A 290 -3.93 31.98 -6.29
N LEU A 291 -2.75 31.36 -6.34
CA LEU A 291 -2.14 30.63 -5.25
C LEU A 291 -0.70 31.13 -5.11
N ALA A 292 -0.35 31.63 -3.93
CA ALA A 292 0.99 32.12 -3.64
C ALA A 292 1.78 31.06 -2.85
N LEU A 293 3.02 30.85 -3.28
CA LEU A 293 4.01 30.02 -2.61
C LEU A 293 5.14 30.91 -2.09
N HIS A 294 5.69 30.54 -0.93
CA HIS A 294 6.92 31.14 -0.43
C HIS A 294 8.14 30.51 -1.11
N GLY A 295 9.22 31.27 -1.32
CA GLY A 295 10.38 30.83 -2.11
C GLY A 295 11.11 29.58 -1.63
N GLY A 296 10.90 29.15 -0.39
CA GLY A 296 11.42 27.87 0.13
C GLY A 296 10.52 26.66 -0.14
N GLN A 297 9.30 26.85 -0.66
CA GLN A 297 8.33 25.78 -0.89
C GLN A 297 8.49 25.11 -2.25
N THR A 298 9.30 25.66 -3.15
CA THR A 298 9.57 25.10 -4.47
C THR A 298 11.07 24.98 -4.71
N GLY A 299 11.51 23.82 -5.22
CA GLY A 299 12.88 23.62 -5.70
C GLY A 299 13.11 24.16 -7.11
N HIS A 300 12.04 24.58 -7.80
CA HIS A 300 12.13 25.09 -9.17
C HIS A 300 12.72 26.49 -9.21
N ARG A 301 13.67 26.70 -10.14
CA ARG A 301 14.25 28.02 -10.43
C ARG A 301 13.70 28.65 -11.72
N SER A 302 12.86 27.91 -12.46
CA SER A 302 12.34 28.26 -13.78
C SER A 302 10.81 28.26 -13.76
N ALA A 303 10.20 29.34 -14.29
CA ALA A 303 8.76 29.48 -14.43
C ALA A 303 8.18 28.46 -15.41
N SER A 304 8.85 28.25 -16.54
CA SER A 304 8.43 27.27 -17.54
C SER A 304 8.43 25.84 -17.01
N ALA A 305 9.45 25.45 -16.23
CA ALA A 305 9.54 24.12 -15.61
C ALA A 305 8.42 23.89 -14.58
N LEU A 306 8.24 24.84 -13.65
CA LEU A 306 7.17 24.74 -12.66
C LEU A 306 5.79 24.73 -13.32
N LEU A 307 5.58 25.55 -14.37
CA LEU A 307 4.33 25.56 -15.13
C LEU A 307 4.08 24.20 -15.78
N ALA A 308 5.10 23.55 -16.35
CA ALA A 308 4.95 22.22 -16.94
C ALA A 308 4.49 21.17 -15.89
N ASP A 309 5.01 21.23 -14.67
CA ASP A 309 4.62 20.30 -13.60
C ASP A 309 3.23 20.61 -13.03
N VAL A 310 2.83 21.88 -12.99
CA VAL A 310 1.44 22.27 -12.68
C VAL A 310 0.48 21.76 -13.76
N LEU A 311 0.85 21.83 -15.04
CA LEU A 311 0.05 21.26 -16.13
C LEU A 311 -0.07 19.74 -16.02
N ASP A 312 1.01 19.05 -15.63
CA ASP A 312 0.97 17.61 -15.31
C ASP A 312 0.02 17.32 -14.14
N GLY A 313 0.05 18.17 -13.12
CA GLY A 313 -0.81 18.07 -11.94
C GLY A 313 -2.31 18.18 -12.25
N PHE A 314 -2.71 19.03 -13.19
CA PHE A 314 -4.11 19.09 -13.63
C PHE A 314 -4.59 17.78 -14.27
N LEU A 315 -3.68 17.03 -14.92
CA LEU A 315 -4.00 15.74 -15.56
C LEU A 315 -3.98 14.58 -14.57
N ARG A 316 -2.96 14.53 -13.71
CA ARG A 316 -2.68 13.39 -12.82
C ARG A 316 -3.35 13.47 -11.46
N ASN A 317 -3.70 14.68 -10.99
CA ASN A 317 -4.30 14.88 -9.67
C ASN A 317 -5.63 15.67 -9.72
N PRO A 318 -6.64 15.28 -10.52
CA PRO A 318 -7.90 15.99 -10.55
C PRO A 318 -8.68 15.78 -9.24
N PRO A 319 -9.24 16.84 -8.62
CA PRO A 319 -10.04 16.71 -7.40
C PRO A 319 -11.29 15.85 -7.66
N ALA A 320 -11.47 14.78 -6.88
CA ALA A 320 -12.55 13.80 -7.05
C ALA A 320 -13.97 14.44 -7.02
N GLY A 321 -14.17 15.52 -6.26
CA GLY A 321 -15.44 16.23 -6.26
C GLY A 321 -15.73 17.00 -7.56
N VAL A 322 -14.70 17.55 -8.23
CA VAL A 322 -14.84 18.15 -9.56
C VAL A 322 -15.14 17.08 -10.60
N GLY A 323 -14.47 15.92 -10.54
CA GLY A 323 -14.76 14.78 -11.41
C GLY A 323 -16.22 14.32 -11.31
N ARG A 324 -16.77 14.23 -10.08
CA ARG A 324 -18.19 13.91 -9.85
C ARG A 324 -19.13 14.97 -10.42
N LEU A 325 -18.80 16.26 -10.27
CA LEU A 325 -19.58 17.36 -10.84
C LEU A 325 -19.57 17.33 -12.37
N MET A 326 -18.42 17.00 -12.98
CA MET A 326 -18.31 16.83 -14.44
C MET A 326 -19.10 15.62 -14.93
N ALA A 327 -19.09 14.50 -14.21
CA ALA A 327 -19.92 13.34 -14.54
C ALA A 327 -21.43 13.67 -14.49
N LEU A 328 -21.86 14.40 -13.46
CA LEU A 328 -23.25 14.89 -13.36
C LEU A 328 -23.59 15.84 -14.50
N ARG A 329 -22.75 16.83 -14.79
CA ARG A 329 -22.90 17.75 -15.93
C ARG A 329 -23.08 16.94 -17.22
N ASN A 330 -22.15 16.03 -17.50
CA ASN A 330 -22.15 15.22 -18.73
C ASN A 330 -23.45 14.41 -18.87
N ARG A 331 -23.98 13.85 -17.78
CA ARG A 331 -25.27 13.14 -17.78
C ARG A 331 -26.45 14.06 -18.08
N LEU A 332 -26.46 15.28 -17.54
CA LEU A 332 -27.53 16.26 -17.78
C LEU A 332 -27.49 16.84 -19.19
N VAL A 333 -26.30 17.03 -19.78
CA VAL A 333 -26.14 17.62 -21.12
C VAL A 333 -26.04 16.60 -22.25
N ALA A 334 -25.95 15.30 -21.96
CA ALA A 334 -25.95 14.22 -22.94
C ALA A 334 -27.09 14.30 -23.97
N PRO A 335 -28.37 14.54 -23.61
CA PRO A 335 -29.44 14.68 -24.58
C PRO A 335 -29.34 15.95 -25.45
N LEU A 336 -28.53 16.94 -25.05
CA LEU A 336 -28.36 18.22 -25.74
C LEU A 336 -27.17 18.24 -26.72
N ARG A 337 -26.48 17.11 -26.92
CA ARG A 337 -25.32 16.95 -27.83
C ARG A 337 -24.18 17.96 -27.62
N LEU A 338 -23.91 18.33 -26.36
CA LEU A 338 -22.77 19.18 -25.98
C LEU A 338 -21.49 18.36 -25.83
N ARG A 339 -20.31 19.01 -25.94
CA ARG A 339 -19.02 18.32 -25.74
C ARG A 339 -18.89 17.82 -24.30
N THR A 340 -18.57 16.53 -24.14
CA THR A 340 -18.29 15.90 -22.84
C THR A 340 -16.78 15.69 -22.70
N SER A 341 -16.21 16.06 -21.55
CA SER A 341 -14.80 15.84 -21.22
C SER A 341 -14.69 15.43 -19.75
N PRO A 342 -13.81 14.48 -19.39
CA PRO A 342 -13.65 14.02 -18.01
C PRO A 342 -13.03 15.07 -17.08
N LEU A 343 -12.25 16.03 -17.60
CA LEU A 343 -11.57 17.06 -16.81
C LEU A 343 -12.32 18.40 -16.73
N GLY A 344 -13.40 18.59 -17.52
CA GLY A 344 -14.12 19.87 -17.57
C GLY A 344 -13.36 21.00 -18.28
N CYS A 345 -14.02 22.14 -18.47
CA CYS A 345 -13.59 23.18 -19.42
C CYS A 345 -12.34 24.03 -19.10
N PRO A 346 -11.76 24.17 -17.88
CA PRO A 346 -10.56 25.02 -17.74
C PRO A 346 -9.31 24.44 -18.40
N VAL A 347 -9.19 23.11 -18.46
CA VAL A 347 -7.96 22.41 -18.89
C VAL A 347 -8.22 21.41 -20.02
N SER A 348 -9.42 21.45 -20.63
CA SER A 348 -9.84 20.49 -21.68
C SER A 348 -8.90 20.42 -22.88
N SER A 349 -8.14 21.48 -23.18
CA SER A 349 -7.17 21.49 -24.28
C SER A 349 -6.01 20.54 -24.06
N LEU A 350 -5.62 20.26 -22.80
CA LEU A 350 -4.54 19.33 -22.47
C LEU A 350 -4.86 17.87 -22.89
N LEU A 351 -6.13 17.55 -23.11
CA LEU A 351 -6.60 16.26 -23.61
C LEU A 351 -6.87 16.25 -25.12
N SER A 352 -6.62 17.35 -25.82
CA SER A 352 -6.85 17.44 -27.26
C SER A 352 -5.82 16.59 -28.03
N SER A 353 -6.27 15.95 -29.12
CA SER A 353 -5.38 15.28 -30.07
C SER A 353 -4.67 16.26 -31.03
N ASP A 354 -5.06 17.53 -31.02
CA ASP A 354 -4.40 18.59 -31.77
C ASP A 354 -3.06 18.98 -31.11
N ARG A 355 -1.96 18.59 -31.76
CA ARG A 355 -0.57 18.86 -31.34
C ARG A 355 0.10 19.95 -32.17
N SER A 356 -0.67 20.82 -32.82
CA SER A 356 -0.12 21.92 -33.63
C SER A 356 0.80 22.85 -32.83
N ARG A 357 0.54 23.03 -31.53
CA ARG A 357 1.40 23.76 -30.59
C ARG A 357 1.49 23.00 -29.27
N VAL A 358 2.71 22.82 -28.77
CA VAL A 358 3.00 22.02 -27.59
C VAL A 358 3.93 22.79 -26.65
N PHE A 359 3.53 22.96 -25.39
CA PHE A 359 4.36 23.53 -24.33
C PHE A 359 5.21 22.44 -23.66
N GLY A 360 6.49 22.73 -23.44
CA GLY A 360 7.44 21.78 -22.84
C GLY A 360 7.56 20.45 -23.59
N GLY A 361 7.27 20.43 -24.90
CA GLY A 361 7.27 19.22 -25.73
C GLY A 361 6.21 18.16 -25.37
N ARG A 362 5.33 18.45 -24.40
CA ARG A 362 4.36 17.48 -23.84
C ARG A 362 2.90 17.92 -23.94
N PHE A 363 2.60 19.19 -23.67
CA PHE A 363 1.24 19.65 -23.40
C PHE A 363 0.64 20.43 -24.58
N PRO A 364 -0.45 20.00 -25.20
CA PRO A 364 -1.09 20.75 -26.28
C PRO A 364 -1.73 22.03 -25.74
N VAL A 365 -1.35 23.18 -26.32
CA VAL A 365 -1.79 24.52 -25.90
C VAL A 365 -2.20 25.35 -27.12
N LEU A 366 -3.06 26.35 -26.92
CA LEU A 366 -3.42 27.29 -28.01
C LEU A 366 -2.30 28.30 -28.26
N ASP A 367 -1.69 28.76 -27.18
CA ASP A 367 -0.55 29.68 -27.21
C ASP A 367 0.27 29.55 -25.93
N ALA A 368 1.51 30.03 -25.97
CA ALA A 368 2.38 30.08 -24.80
C ALA A 368 3.33 31.27 -24.89
N GLN A 369 3.62 31.88 -23.73
CA GLN A 369 4.56 32.97 -23.60
C GLN A 369 5.47 32.69 -22.41
N VAL A 370 6.77 32.87 -22.61
CA VAL A 370 7.79 32.82 -21.55
C VAL A 370 8.61 34.10 -21.70
N ASP A 371 8.89 34.78 -20.59
CA ASP A 371 9.78 35.93 -20.59
C ASP A 371 11.24 35.54 -20.81
N ALA A 372 12.10 36.52 -21.11
CA ALA A 372 13.49 36.26 -21.47
C ALA A 372 14.30 35.65 -20.31
N GLU A 373 13.95 36.01 -19.09
CA GLU A 373 14.59 35.55 -17.85
C GLU A 373 13.98 34.27 -17.28
N ASP A 374 12.93 33.70 -17.90
CA ASP A 374 12.16 32.53 -17.43
C ASP A 374 11.65 32.68 -15.98
N ARG A 375 11.26 33.91 -15.65
CA ARG A 375 10.65 34.33 -14.38
C ARG A 375 9.12 34.39 -14.48
N CYS A 376 8.58 34.42 -15.69
CA CYS A 376 7.16 34.45 -15.97
C CYS A 376 6.85 33.54 -17.17
N ALA A 377 5.97 32.57 -16.96
CA ALA A 377 5.48 31.70 -18.02
C ALA A 377 3.94 31.67 -17.98
N GLU A 378 3.30 31.80 -19.13
CA GLU A 378 1.84 31.71 -19.29
C GLU A 378 1.50 30.79 -20.46
N VAL A 379 0.55 29.89 -20.25
CA VAL A 379 -0.05 29.09 -21.33
C VAL A 379 -1.52 29.44 -21.49
N LEU A 380 -1.97 29.48 -22.74
CA LEU A 380 -3.36 29.67 -23.11
C LEU A 380 -4.00 28.33 -23.49
N LEU A 381 -5.08 28.04 -22.81
CA LEU A 381 -5.96 26.89 -23.02
C LEU A 381 -7.34 27.40 -23.46
N GLY A 382 -8.14 26.52 -24.03
CA GLY A 382 -9.49 26.83 -24.44
C GLY A 382 -10.22 25.69 -25.12
N ALA A 383 -11.55 25.76 -25.04
CA ALA A 383 -12.43 24.85 -25.75
C ALA A 383 -13.64 25.64 -26.25
N ASP A 384 -13.89 25.57 -27.55
CA ASP A 384 -15.11 26.15 -28.14
C ASP A 384 -16.23 25.09 -28.21
N ASP A 385 -17.45 25.54 -27.91
CA ASP A 385 -18.68 24.75 -28.00
C ASP A 385 -19.79 25.60 -28.65
N ARG A 386 -20.92 24.98 -29.01
CA ARG A 386 -22.05 25.62 -29.72
C ARG A 386 -22.66 26.80 -28.97
N HIS A 387 -22.52 26.83 -27.64
CA HIS A 387 -23.20 27.77 -26.76
C HIS A 387 -22.24 28.77 -26.08
N LEU A 388 -20.93 28.49 -26.10
CA LEU A 388 -19.92 29.33 -25.48
C LEU A 388 -18.54 29.18 -26.13
N ARG A 389 -17.77 30.25 -26.11
CA ARG A 389 -16.32 30.22 -26.32
C ARG A 389 -15.63 30.36 -24.97
N PHE A 390 -14.79 29.40 -24.64
CA PHE A 390 -14.08 29.35 -23.38
C PHE A 390 -12.58 29.46 -23.59
N ARG A 391 -11.92 30.37 -22.88
CA ARG A 391 -10.47 30.48 -22.80
C ARG A 391 -10.06 30.44 -21.33
N SER A 392 -8.94 29.79 -21.04
CA SER A 392 -8.32 29.79 -19.73
C SER A 392 -6.82 30.02 -19.89
N SER A 393 -6.18 30.65 -18.92
CA SER A 393 -4.73 30.70 -18.86
C SER A 393 -4.22 30.18 -17.54
N VAL A 394 -3.07 29.51 -17.59
CA VAL A 394 -2.30 29.14 -16.41
C VAL A 394 -1.00 29.93 -16.46
N ARG A 395 -0.71 30.70 -15.42
CA ARG A 395 0.50 31.52 -15.33
C ARG A 395 1.28 31.18 -14.06
N VAL A 396 2.60 31.12 -14.19
CA VAL A 396 3.55 31.08 -13.08
C VAL A 396 4.42 32.32 -13.15
N GLN A 397 4.51 33.06 -12.06
CA GLN A 397 5.33 34.27 -11.95
C GLN A 397 6.16 34.22 -10.67
N PHE A 398 7.47 34.39 -10.81
CA PHE A 398 8.38 34.54 -9.69
C PHE A 398 8.62 36.02 -9.39
N ASN A 399 8.13 36.48 -8.24
CA ASN A 399 8.27 37.86 -7.78
C ASN A 399 9.67 38.11 -7.22
N GLU A 400 10.07 39.40 -7.18
CA GLU A 400 11.38 39.82 -6.66
C GLU A 400 11.51 39.53 -5.16
N ASP A 401 10.41 39.55 -4.42
CA ASP A 401 10.33 39.20 -2.98
C ASP A 401 10.52 37.69 -2.69
N GLY A 402 10.82 36.89 -3.71
CA GLY A 402 10.98 35.44 -3.62
C GLY A 402 9.67 34.67 -3.49
N GLN A 403 8.51 35.33 -3.62
CA GLN A 403 7.22 34.65 -3.72
C GLN A 403 6.99 34.14 -5.14
N VAL A 404 6.29 33.01 -5.26
CA VAL A 404 5.88 32.45 -6.55
C VAL A 404 4.37 32.47 -6.62
N GLU A 405 3.82 33.19 -7.59
CA GLU A 405 2.40 33.26 -7.83
C GLU A 405 2.02 32.33 -8.99
N ILE A 406 1.05 31.47 -8.73
CA ILE A 406 0.48 30.55 -9.73
C ILE A 406 -0.98 30.94 -9.89
N SER A 407 -1.41 31.26 -11.10
CA SER A 407 -2.77 31.69 -11.37
C SER A 407 -3.44 30.85 -12.46
N LEU A 408 -4.74 30.64 -12.28
CA LEU A 408 -5.66 30.03 -13.22
C LEU A 408 -6.75 31.06 -13.54
N GLY A 409 -6.67 31.66 -14.73
CA GLY A 409 -7.67 32.59 -15.24
C GLY A 409 -8.64 31.89 -16.17
N SER A 410 -9.91 32.30 -16.19
CA SER A 410 -10.88 31.88 -17.21
C SER A 410 -11.70 33.06 -17.73
N ARG A 411 -12.02 33.02 -19.03
CA ARG A 411 -12.92 33.96 -19.72
C ARG A 411 -13.91 33.20 -20.59
N VAL A 412 -15.18 33.58 -20.50
CA VAL A 412 -16.27 32.94 -21.24
C VAL A 412 -17.10 33.96 -22.00
N GLN A 413 -17.27 33.72 -23.30
CA GLN A 413 -18.19 34.45 -24.16
C GLN A 413 -19.37 33.54 -24.52
N THR A 414 -20.57 33.90 -24.08
CA THR A 414 -21.79 33.15 -24.41
C THR A 414 -22.29 33.52 -25.80
N LEU A 415 -22.62 32.53 -26.62
CA LEU A 415 -23.06 32.74 -28.01
C LEU A 415 -24.59 32.84 -28.16
N ASN A 416 -25.35 32.29 -27.21
CA ASN A 416 -26.82 32.24 -27.27
C ASN A 416 -27.46 32.28 -25.87
N ALA A 417 -28.80 32.32 -25.82
CA ALA A 417 -29.56 32.37 -24.57
C ALA A 417 -29.32 31.15 -23.68
N PHE A 418 -29.17 29.96 -24.27
CA PHE A 418 -28.82 28.75 -23.55
C PHE A 418 -27.45 28.86 -22.86
N GLY A 419 -26.45 29.42 -23.54
CA GLY A 419 -25.13 29.69 -22.97
C GLY A 419 -25.16 30.66 -21.79
N ARG A 420 -26.01 31.69 -21.84
CA ARG A 420 -26.22 32.61 -20.71
C ARG A 420 -26.85 31.91 -19.50
N PHE A 421 -27.91 31.12 -19.73
CA PHE A 421 -28.55 30.35 -18.68
C PHE A 421 -27.60 29.32 -18.06
N TYR A 422 -26.86 28.60 -18.90
CA TYR A 422 -25.85 27.63 -18.48
C TYR A 422 -24.80 28.28 -17.56
N MET A 423 -24.18 29.38 -18.01
CA MET A 423 -23.18 30.08 -17.22
C MET A 423 -23.75 30.62 -15.90
N ALA A 424 -24.96 31.18 -15.90
CA ALA A 424 -25.60 31.65 -14.67
C ALA A 424 -25.77 30.56 -13.60
N MET A 425 -26.00 29.30 -14.01
CA MET A 425 -26.09 28.19 -13.06
C MET A 425 -24.74 27.71 -12.53
N ILE A 426 -23.68 27.76 -13.34
CA ILE A 426 -22.39 27.15 -12.99
C ILE A 426 -21.35 28.15 -12.46
N ASP A 427 -21.50 29.45 -12.74
CA ASP A 427 -20.47 30.47 -12.47
C ASP A 427 -20.03 30.49 -11.00
N SER A 428 -21.00 30.47 -10.07
CA SER A 428 -20.70 30.45 -8.64
C SER A 428 -19.92 29.19 -8.22
N ALA A 429 -20.34 28.01 -8.69
CA ALA A 429 -19.64 26.76 -8.40
C ALA A 429 -18.25 26.73 -9.06
N HIS A 430 -18.11 27.32 -10.25
CA HIS A 430 -16.84 27.43 -10.93
C HIS A 430 -15.83 28.25 -10.12
N ARG A 431 -16.23 29.48 -9.76
CA ARG A 431 -15.38 30.46 -9.06
C ARG A 431 -15.00 30.05 -7.64
N HIS A 432 -15.93 29.44 -6.89
CA HIS A 432 -15.72 29.15 -5.46
C HIS A 432 -15.25 27.71 -5.19
N TYR A 433 -15.43 26.79 -6.14
CA TYR A 433 -15.08 25.38 -5.93
C TYR A 433 -14.18 24.83 -7.03
N VAL A 434 -14.57 24.89 -8.31
CA VAL A 434 -13.86 24.20 -9.39
C VAL A 434 -12.45 24.78 -9.61
N ALA A 435 -12.34 26.08 -9.88
CA ALA A 435 -11.04 26.70 -10.15
C ALA A 435 -10.08 26.64 -8.93
N PRO A 436 -10.52 26.96 -7.70
CA PRO A 436 -9.68 26.80 -6.51
C PRO A 436 -9.24 25.37 -6.23
N ALA A 437 -10.13 24.39 -6.38
CA ALA A 437 -9.79 22.99 -6.12
C ALA A 437 -8.81 22.44 -7.18
N LEU A 438 -9.02 22.78 -8.45
CA LEU A 438 -8.13 22.37 -9.53
C LEU A 438 -6.74 22.96 -9.36
N LEU A 439 -6.64 24.28 -9.16
CA LEU A 439 -5.34 24.94 -8.99
C LEU A 439 -4.59 24.39 -7.79
N ARG A 440 -5.27 24.22 -6.64
CA ARG A 440 -4.65 23.67 -5.43
C ARG A 440 -4.08 22.27 -5.67
N ARG A 441 -4.86 21.36 -6.27
CA ARG A 441 -4.42 19.97 -6.49
C ARG A 441 -3.30 19.87 -7.53
N ALA A 442 -3.31 20.73 -8.55
CA ALA A 442 -2.25 20.80 -9.54
C ALA A 442 -0.92 21.28 -8.94
N VAL A 443 -0.96 22.33 -8.10
CA VAL A 443 0.22 22.82 -7.39
C VAL A 443 0.72 21.80 -6.37
N GLU A 444 -0.17 21.14 -5.62
CA GLU A 444 0.21 20.06 -4.72
C GLU A 444 1.00 18.96 -5.44
N HIS A 445 0.52 18.54 -6.62
CA HIS A 445 1.24 17.57 -7.46
C HIS A 445 2.61 18.09 -7.87
N ALA A 446 2.70 19.32 -8.38
CA ALA A 446 3.95 19.91 -8.84
C ALA A 446 5.01 20.02 -7.72
N LEU A 447 4.60 20.24 -6.47
CA LEU A 447 5.52 20.40 -5.34
C LEU A 447 6.06 19.08 -4.78
N ALA A 448 5.35 17.97 -5.01
CA ALA A 448 5.81 16.64 -4.63
C ALA A 448 5.17 15.59 -5.57
N PRO A 449 5.68 15.49 -6.81
CA PRO A 449 5.16 14.57 -7.82
C PRO A 449 5.40 13.11 -7.44
N GLU A 450 6.45 12.82 -6.67
CA GLU A 450 6.77 11.49 -6.16
C GLU A 450 5.66 10.90 -5.30
N LEU A 451 4.91 11.75 -4.59
CA LEU A 451 3.75 11.34 -3.79
C LEU A 451 2.49 11.05 -4.62
N ALA A 452 2.49 11.38 -5.92
CA ALA A 452 1.36 11.13 -6.82
C ALA A 452 1.45 9.78 -7.54
N ALA A 453 2.65 9.21 -7.68
CA ALA A 453 2.85 7.88 -8.29
C ALA A 453 2.27 6.73 -7.44
N TRP A 454 1.79 7.01 -6.22
CA TRP A 454 1.23 6.02 -5.31
C TRP A 454 -0.20 5.59 -5.65
N SER A 455 -0.92 6.26 -6.56
CA SER A 455 -2.23 5.79 -7.03
C SER A 455 -2.09 4.71 -8.11
N GLY A 456 -1.60 3.54 -7.71
CA GLY A 456 -2.06 2.25 -8.24
C GLY A 456 -1.70 1.82 -9.67
N GLU A 457 -0.69 2.39 -10.32
CA GLU A 457 -0.06 1.72 -11.47
C GLU A 457 1.35 1.26 -11.09
N PRO A 458 1.69 -0.03 -11.28
CA PRO A 458 3.07 -0.47 -11.16
C PRO A 458 3.89 0.30 -12.20
N ALA A 459 4.97 0.93 -11.74
CA ALA A 459 6.04 1.36 -12.63
C ALA A 459 6.58 0.10 -13.31
N HIS A 460 6.14 -0.16 -14.54
CA HIS A 460 6.86 -1.06 -15.42
C HIS A 460 8.22 -0.42 -15.69
N SER A 461 9.26 -1.03 -15.14
CA SER A 461 10.66 -0.80 -15.50
C SER A 461 11.34 -2.15 -15.55
#